data_AF-A0A2T4T5C9-F1
#
_entry.id   AF-A0A2T4T5C9-F1
#
_cell.length_a   1.000
_cell.length_b   1.000
_cell.length_c   1.000
_cell.angle_alpha   90.00
_cell.angle_beta   90.00
_cell.angle_gamma   90.00
#
_symmetry.space_group_name_H-M   'P 1'
#
loop_
_entity.id
_entity.type
_entity.pdbx_description
1 polymer ?
#
loop_
_entity_poly.entity_id
_entity_poly.type
_entity_poly.pdbx_seq_one_letter_code
_entity_poly.pdbx_strand_id
1 'polypeptide(L)'
;MKAIIFAPENNTQILIIIIEIMEDGNVTMMYQGRVHTFRKSELRPLQEEALQEMRQLVMELMSGNDTTPLAWKSTSTDLVEMINDVYMVCDVKDARGCSLTFTYMVETIYRRFMKPVPKNPRSYAYRAKMRKSVRQSSLIDRWVLMKLNGMEPRSVFVVRSERE
;
A
#
# COMPACT_ATOMS: atom_id res chain seq x y z
N MET A 1 -1.22 26.26 17.90
CA MET A 1 -0.73 24.87 17.76
C MET A 1 0.51 24.92 16.87
N LYS A 2 1.67 24.37 17.28
CA LYS A 2 2.95 24.48 16.54
C LYS A 2 3.21 23.19 15.75
N ALA A 3 3.31 23.30 14.43
CA ALA A 3 3.84 22.23 13.58
C ALA A 3 5.37 22.26 13.64
N ILE A 4 6.01 21.13 13.95
CA ILE A 4 7.46 20.96 13.82
C ILE A 4 7.70 20.12 12.57
N ILE A 5 8.27 20.75 11.54
CA ILE A 5 8.64 20.12 10.27
C ILE A 5 10.06 19.56 10.45
N PHE A 6 10.23 18.24 10.31
CA PHE A 6 11.54 17.62 10.20
C PHE A 6 11.73 17.11 8.77
N ALA A 7 12.69 17.70 8.04
CA ALA A 7 13.23 17.12 6.82
C ALA A 7 14.41 16.19 7.21
N PRO A 8 14.43 14.90 6.80
CA PRO A 8 15.61 14.08 7.01
C PRO A 8 16.63 14.32 5.89
N GLU A 9 17.86 14.66 6.27
CA GLU A 9 18.99 14.94 5.37
C GLU A 9 19.63 13.71 4.71
N ASN A 10 19.09 12.49 4.87
CA ASN A 10 19.75 11.30 4.32
C ASN A 10 18.80 10.38 3.56
N ASN A 11 19.37 9.80 2.51
CA ASN A 11 18.80 9.18 1.31
C ASN A 11 17.86 7.97 1.54
N THR A 12 16.81 8.14 2.32
CA THR A 12 15.68 7.20 2.42
C THR A 12 14.41 8.03 2.56
N GLN A 13 13.75 8.29 1.43
CA GLN A 13 12.49 9.04 1.35
C GLN A 13 11.36 8.27 2.06
N ILE A 14 11.37 8.24 3.39
CA ILE A 14 10.20 7.91 4.19
C ILE A 14 9.53 9.23 4.47
N LEU A 15 8.56 9.54 3.61
CA LEU A 15 7.94 10.83 3.61
C LEU A 15 6.77 10.87 4.62
N ILE A 16 6.86 11.86 5.50
CA ILE A 16 5.95 12.10 6.61
C ILE A 16 4.58 12.47 6.06
N ILE A 17 3.57 11.64 6.32
CA ILE A 17 2.15 11.97 6.07
C ILE A 17 1.53 12.31 7.41
N ILE A 18 1.17 13.58 7.58
CA ILE A 18 0.39 14.07 8.71
C ILE A 18 -1.09 13.94 8.32
N ILE A 19 -1.82 13.08 9.03
CA ILE A 19 -3.29 13.07 9.02
C ILE A 19 -3.74 13.87 10.22
N GLU A 20 -4.04 15.16 9.99
CA GLU A 20 -4.83 15.94 10.94
C GLU A 20 -6.30 15.72 10.60
N ILE A 21 -7.01 15.04 11.50
CA ILE A 21 -8.48 15.10 11.53
C ILE A 21 -8.80 16.42 12.20
N MET A 22 -9.15 17.44 11.41
CA MET A 22 -9.59 18.72 11.94
C MET A 22 -11.02 18.58 12.50
N GLU A 23 -11.39 19.43 13.46
CA GLU A 23 -12.71 19.41 14.14
C GLU A 23 -13.90 19.57 13.18
N ASP A 24 -13.65 19.95 11.93
CA ASP A 24 -14.61 20.16 10.84
C ASP A 24 -14.88 18.92 9.96
N GLY A 25 -14.26 17.77 10.28
CA GLY A 25 -14.44 16.52 9.53
C GLY A 25 -13.62 16.41 8.25
N ASN A 26 -12.68 17.33 8.03
CA ASN A 26 -11.72 17.28 6.95
C ASN A 26 -10.51 16.40 7.30
N VAL A 27 -9.93 15.80 6.26
CA VAL A 27 -8.73 14.97 6.31
C VAL A 27 -7.66 15.64 5.48
N THR A 28 -6.60 16.10 6.13
CA THR A 28 -5.41 16.62 5.44
C THR A 28 -4.37 15.52 5.30
N MET A 29 -3.74 15.45 4.14
CA MET A 29 -2.76 14.42 3.79
C MET A 29 -1.61 15.09 3.03
N MET A 30 -0.37 14.64 3.24
CA MET A 30 0.81 15.25 2.61
C MET A 30 1.70 14.19 1.98
N TYR A 31 2.00 14.31 0.69
CA TYR A 31 2.96 13.44 0.01
C TYR A 31 3.95 14.26 -0.82
N GLN A 32 5.23 13.92 -0.73
CA GLN A 32 6.39 14.66 -1.24
C GLN A 32 6.29 16.18 -1.08
N GLY A 33 5.87 16.66 0.09
CA GLY A 33 5.72 18.10 0.38
C GLY A 33 4.48 18.75 -0.23
N ARG A 34 3.66 18.00 -0.97
CA ARG A 34 2.37 18.46 -1.50
C ARG A 34 1.25 18.09 -0.53
N VAL A 35 0.50 19.10 -0.10
CA VAL A 35 -0.61 18.96 0.84
C VAL A 35 -1.91 18.90 0.05
N HIS A 36 -2.76 17.93 0.41
CA HIS A 36 -4.13 17.79 -0.09
C HIS A 36 -5.07 17.72 1.10
N THR A 37 -6.18 18.46 1.06
CA THR A 37 -7.23 18.44 2.08
C THR A 37 -8.53 18.00 1.44
N PHE A 38 -9.17 17.00 2.05
CA PHE A 38 -10.40 16.40 1.55
C PHE A 38 -11.47 16.42 2.63
N ARG A 39 -12.73 16.52 2.21
CA ARG A 39 -13.82 16.00 3.03
C ARG A 39 -13.73 14.48 3.05
N LYS A 40 -14.12 13.85 4.15
CA LYS A 40 -14.19 12.37 4.23
C LYS A 40 -15.06 11.76 3.11
N SER A 41 -16.10 12.45 2.67
CA SER A 41 -16.95 12.02 1.55
C SER A 41 -16.24 12.02 0.20
N GLU A 42 -15.24 12.89 0.01
CA GLU A 42 -14.45 13.02 -1.22
C GLU A 42 -13.29 12.03 -1.24
N LEU A 43 -12.71 11.71 -0.07
CA LEU A 43 -11.62 10.76 0.04
C LEU A 43 -12.06 9.31 -0.22
N ARG A 44 -13.26 8.94 0.20
CA ARG A 44 -13.76 7.55 0.09
C ARG A 44 -13.76 7.01 -1.35
N PRO A 45 -14.35 7.70 -2.35
CA PRO A 45 -14.30 7.23 -3.74
C PRO A 45 -12.88 7.07 -4.28
N LEU A 46 -11.95 7.94 -3.89
CA LEU A 46 -10.55 7.85 -4.30
C LEU A 46 -9.86 6.61 -3.71
N GLN A 47 -10.15 6.31 -2.44
CA GLN A 47 -9.68 5.08 -1.79
C GLN A 47 -10.30 3.83 -2.43
N GLU A 48 -11.59 3.86 -2.78
CA GLU A 48 -12.25 2.75 -3.47
C GLU A 48 -11.62 2.47 -4.84
N GLU A 49 -11.32 3.51 -5.62
CA GLU A 49 -10.61 3.39 -6.89
C GLU A 49 -9.19 2.80 -6.70
N ALA A 50 -8.44 3.33 -5.72
CA ALA A 50 -7.11 2.82 -5.38
C ALA A 50 -7.15 1.34 -4.97
N LEU A 51 -8.17 0.92 -4.21
CA LEU A 51 -8.36 -0.47 -3.80
C LEU A 51 -8.64 -1.38 -5.01
N GLN A 52 -9.42 -0.95 -6.00
CA GLN A 52 -9.63 -1.73 -7.23
C GLN A 52 -8.32 -1.91 -8.02
N GLU A 53 -7.49 -0.87 -8.09
CA GLU A 53 -6.18 -0.98 -8.75
C GLU A 53 -5.22 -1.91 -8.01
N MET A 54 -5.18 -1.83 -6.69
CA MET A 54 -4.41 -2.74 -5.83
C MET A 54 -4.89 -4.18 -5.98
N ARG A 55 -6.21 -4.40 -6.04
CA ARG A 55 -6.80 -5.71 -6.31
C ARG A 55 -6.32 -6.26 -7.63
N GLN A 56 -6.41 -5.47 -8.69
CA GLN A 56 -5.99 -5.88 -10.02
C GLN A 56 -4.49 -6.24 -10.04
N LEU A 57 -3.64 -5.45 -9.37
CA LEU A 57 -2.22 -5.78 -9.20
C LEU A 57 -2.02 -7.10 -8.42
N VAL A 58 -2.74 -7.30 -7.32
CA VAL A 58 -2.67 -8.55 -6.54
C VAL A 58 -3.06 -9.74 -7.40
N MET A 59 -4.15 -9.65 -8.19
CA MET A 59 -4.56 -10.74 -9.08
C MET A 59 -3.54 -11.03 -10.18
N GLU A 60 -2.92 -10.00 -10.75
CA GLU A 60 -1.82 -10.15 -11.72
C GLU A 60 -0.64 -10.90 -11.10
N LEU A 61 -0.21 -10.50 -9.90
CA LEU A 61 0.89 -11.14 -9.16
C LEU A 61 0.57 -12.59 -8.79
N MET A 62 -0.69 -12.90 -8.49
CA MET A 62 -1.17 -14.24 -8.17
C MET A 62 -1.27 -15.15 -9.40
N SER A 63 -1.51 -14.60 -10.59
CA SER A 63 -1.72 -15.39 -11.81
C SER A 63 -0.49 -16.20 -12.24
N GLY A 64 0.72 -15.76 -11.88
CA GLY A 64 1.97 -16.47 -12.15
C GLY A 64 2.34 -16.60 -13.63
N ASN A 65 1.57 -16.02 -14.56
CA ASN A 65 1.76 -16.16 -16.00
C ASN A 65 3.04 -15.47 -16.50
N ASP A 66 3.48 -14.42 -15.80
CA ASP A 66 4.73 -13.73 -16.08
C ASP A 66 5.81 -14.24 -15.12
N THR A 67 6.90 -14.79 -15.66
CA THR A 67 8.06 -15.28 -14.91
C THR A 67 9.15 -14.21 -14.74
N THR A 68 8.95 -13.01 -15.29
CA THR A 68 9.91 -11.90 -15.18
C THR A 68 10.16 -11.58 -13.71
N PRO A 69 11.41 -11.66 -13.21
CA PRO A 69 11.71 -11.31 -11.83
C PRO A 69 11.22 -9.90 -11.48
N LEU A 70 10.49 -9.76 -10.37
CA LEU A 70 9.97 -8.48 -9.89
C LEU A 70 10.60 -8.14 -8.55
N ALA A 71 10.74 -6.84 -8.28
CA ALA A 71 11.18 -6.32 -6.99
C ALA A 71 10.12 -5.37 -6.42
N TRP A 72 9.81 -5.56 -5.13
CA TRP A 72 8.97 -4.66 -4.35
C TRP A 72 9.83 -3.54 -3.73
N LYS A 73 9.48 -2.28 -4.00
CA LYS A 73 10.25 -1.08 -3.61
C LYS A 73 9.75 -0.38 -2.33
N SER A 74 8.73 -0.92 -1.66
CA SER A 74 8.28 -0.43 -0.34
C SER A 74 8.60 -1.43 0.77
N THR A 75 8.06 -1.20 1.96
CA THR A 75 8.26 -2.10 3.11
C THR A 75 7.48 -3.41 2.96
N SER A 76 7.93 -4.46 3.65
CA SER A 76 7.15 -5.70 3.80
C SER A 76 5.79 -5.49 4.45
N THR A 77 5.70 -4.52 5.37
CA THR A 77 4.43 -4.15 6.02
C THR A 77 3.44 -3.60 5.01
N ASP A 78 3.90 -2.77 4.06
CA ASP A 78 3.04 -2.25 2.99
C ASP A 78 2.59 -3.34 2.03
N LEU A 79 3.49 -4.25 1.66
CA LEU A 79 3.11 -5.38 0.82
C LEU A 79 2.04 -6.24 1.49
N VAL A 80 2.20 -6.52 2.79
CA VAL A 80 1.20 -7.30 3.54
C VAL A 80 -0.09 -6.53 3.78
N GLU A 81 -0.02 -5.20 3.98
CA GLU A 81 -1.19 -4.33 4.06
C GLU A 81 -2.03 -4.39 2.78
N MET A 82 -1.40 -4.23 1.61
CA MET A 82 -2.08 -4.34 0.31
C MET A 82 -2.81 -5.69 0.16
N ILE A 83 -2.13 -6.78 0.49
CA ILE A 83 -2.67 -8.14 0.39
C ILE A 83 -3.84 -8.30 1.37
N ASN A 84 -3.70 -7.78 2.60
CA ASN A 84 -4.75 -7.82 3.61
C ASN A 84 -5.98 -7.02 3.19
N ASP A 85 -5.80 -5.83 2.62
CA ASP A 85 -6.91 -4.95 2.21
C ASP A 85 -7.71 -5.59 1.06
N VAL A 86 -7.02 -6.19 0.09
CA VAL A 86 -7.67 -6.98 -0.97
C VAL A 86 -8.38 -8.21 -0.41
N TYR A 87 -7.71 -8.97 0.48
CA TYR A 87 -8.29 -10.17 1.11
C TYR A 87 -9.56 -9.88 1.92
N MET A 88 -9.62 -8.75 2.62
CA MET A 88 -10.76 -8.39 3.47
C MET A 88 -11.99 -7.93 2.69
N VAL A 89 -11.80 -7.42 1.46
CA VAL A 89 -12.88 -6.83 0.66
C VAL A 89 -13.31 -7.75 -0.49
N CYS A 90 -12.48 -8.72 -0.88
CA CYS A 90 -12.75 -9.61 -2.00
C CYS A 90 -12.90 -11.07 -1.56
N ASP A 91 -13.91 -11.75 -2.11
CA ASP A 91 -13.93 -13.22 -2.16
C ASP A 91 -12.97 -13.69 -3.25
N VAL A 92 -11.67 -13.65 -2.95
CA VAL A 92 -10.63 -14.07 -3.89
C VAL A 92 -10.69 -15.59 -4.01
N LYS A 93 -10.96 -16.10 -5.21
CA LYS A 93 -11.06 -17.54 -5.50
C LYS A 93 -9.99 -17.99 -6.46
N ASP A 94 -9.56 -19.24 -6.33
CA ASP A 94 -8.71 -19.90 -7.32
C ASP A 94 -9.50 -20.29 -8.59
N ALA A 95 -8.81 -20.87 -9.56
CA ALA A 95 -9.40 -21.36 -10.81
C ALA A 95 -10.44 -22.48 -10.62
N ARG A 96 -10.49 -23.11 -9.43
CA ARG A 96 -11.45 -24.17 -9.06
C ARG A 96 -12.64 -23.61 -8.28
N GLY A 97 -12.67 -22.30 -8.03
CA GLY A 97 -13.71 -21.62 -7.25
C GLY A 97 -13.51 -21.68 -5.74
N CYS A 98 -12.38 -22.19 -5.25
CA CYS A 98 -12.08 -22.26 -3.82
C CYS A 98 -11.53 -20.92 -3.31
N SER A 99 -12.06 -20.43 -2.19
CA SER A 99 -11.58 -19.18 -1.58
C SER A 99 -10.12 -19.30 -1.15
N LEU A 100 -9.31 -18.33 -1.55
CA LEU A 100 -7.91 -18.23 -1.17
C LEU A 100 -7.78 -17.80 0.29
N THR A 101 -6.84 -18.42 1.00
CA THR A 101 -6.50 -17.95 2.35
C THR A 101 -5.54 -16.76 2.28
N PHE A 102 -5.62 -15.88 3.28
CA PHE A 102 -4.67 -14.78 3.43
C PHE A 102 -3.21 -15.25 3.40
N THR A 103 -2.89 -16.35 4.10
CA THR A 103 -1.54 -16.93 4.14
C THR A 103 -1.09 -17.36 2.75
N TYR A 104 -1.96 -18.02 1.98
CA TYR A 104 -1.65 -18.45 0.62
C TYR A 104 -1.35 -17.27 -0.31
N MET A 105 -2.14 -16.18 -0.22
CA MET A 105 -1.90 -14.97 -1.00
C MET A 105 -0.54 -14.34 -0.65
N VAL A 106 -0.22 -14.23 0.65
CA VAL A 106 1.07 -13.69 1.11
C VAL A 106 2.23 -14.55 0.59
N GLU A 107 2.16 -15.86 0.77
CA GLU A 107 3.21 -16.77 0.32
C GLU A 107 3.46 -16.68 -1.18
N THR A 108 2.39 -16.69 -1.98
CA THR A 108 2.47 -16.66 -3.44
C THR A 108 3.10 -15.36 -3.92
N ILE A 109 2.65 -14.22 -3.39
CA ILE A 109 3.16 -12.90 -3.79
C ILE A 109 4.61 -12.69 -3.32
N TYR A 110 4.97 -13.14 -2.12
CA TYR A 110 6.35 -13.03 -1.64
C TYR A 110 7.31 -13.87 -2.48
N ARG A 111 6.90 -15.09 -2.89
CA ARG A 111 7.67 -15.91 -3.85
C ARG A 111 7.83 -15.20 -5.19
N ARG A 112 6.78 -14.53 -5.68
CA ARG A 112 6.82 -13.75 -6.94
C ARG A 112 7.85 -12.62 -6.91
N PHE A 113 8.09 -12.03 -5.74
CA PHE A 113 9.11 -11.01 -5.48
C PHE A 113 10.45 -11.59 -4.99
N MET A 114 10.62 -12.92 -4.98
CA MET A 114 11.81 -13.60 -4.45
C MET A 114 12.19 -13.17 -3.02
N LYS A 115 11.18 -12.80 -2.21
CA LYS A 115 11.37 -12.38 -0.81
C LYS A 115 11.07 -13.53 0.16
N PRO A 116 11.77 -13.60 1.30
CA PRO A 116 11.44 -14.56 2.34
C PRO A 116 10.04 -14.25 2.90
N VAL A 117 9.19 -15.27 2.95
CA VAL A 117 7.83 -15.14 3.50
C VAL A 117 7.91 -14.79 4.99
N PRO A 118 7.17 -13.78 5.49
CA PRO A 118 7.15 -13.47 6.92
C PRO A 118 6.58 -14.64 7.72
N LYS A 119 7.24 -15.04 8.82
CA LYS A 119 6.77 -16.12 9.70
C LYS A 119 5.36 -15.88 10.29
N ASN A 120 5.00 -14.61 10.49
CA ASN A 120 3.68 -14.23 11.00
C ASN A 120 3.11 -13.04 10.19
N PRO A 121 2.50 -13.27 9.02
CA PRO A 121 1.96 -12.20 8.18
C PRO A 121 0.86 -11.39 8.87
N ARG A 122 0.06 -12.01 9.74
CA ARG A 122 -1.01 -11.32 10.49
C ARG A 122 -0.46 -10.23 11.40
N SER A 123 0.74 -10.41 11.96
CA SER A 123 1.39 -9.37 12.76
C SER A 123 1.77 -8.13 11.93
N TYR A 124 2.12 -8.30 10.65
CA TYR A 124 2.41 -7.19 9.74
C TYR A 124 1.13 -6.44 9.36
N ALA A 125 0.05 -7.17 9.04
CA ALA A 125 -1.26 -6.56 8.80
C ALA A 125 -1.76 -5.79 10.03
N TYR A 126 -1.57 -6.33 11.23
CA TYR A 126 -1.90 -5.63 12.48
C TYR A 126 -1.07 -4.36 12.67
N ARG A 127 0.26 -4.43 12.45
CA ARG A 127 1.14 -3.25 12.51
C ARG A 127 0.75 -2.17 11.51
N ALA A 128 0.35 -2.56 10.29
CA ALA A 128 -0.14 -1.64 9.27
C ALA A 128 -1.38 -0.88 9.77
N LYS A 129 -2.37 -1.61 10.32
CA LYS A 129 -3.58 -1.01 10.91
C LYS A 129 -3.30 -0.11 12.11
N MET A 130 -2.25 -0.41 12.88
CA MET A 130 -1.87 0.34 14.07
C MET A 130 -0.97 1.56 13.76
N ARG A 131 -0.69 1.88 12.49
CA ARG A 131 0.08 3.09 12.16
C ARG A 131 -0.70 4.32 12.66
N LYS A 132 -0.16 4.95 13.72
CA LYS A 132 -0.64 6.24 14.22
C LYS A 132 -0.28 7.29 13.17
N SER A 133 -1.32 7.92 12.66
CA SER A 133 -1.44 8.66 11.41
C SER A 133 -0.64 9.98 11.31
N VAL A 134 0.52 10.09 11.96
CA VAL A 134 1.36 11.32 11.99
C VAL A 134 2.72 11.11 11.32
N ARG A 135 3.23 9.88 11.24
CA ARG A 135 4.58 9.59 10.69
C ARG A 135 4.57 8.79 9.40
N GLN A 136 3.57 7.94 9.20
CA GLN A 136 3.40 7.10 8.02
C GLN A 136 1.90 6.84 7.83
N SER A 137 1.35 7.18 6.67
CA SER A 137 -0.04 6.83 6.36
C SER A 137 -0.19 5.37 5.97
N SER A 138 -1.45 4.96 5.78
CA SER A 138 -1.77 3.71 5.11
C SER A 138 -1.22 3.69 3.68
N LEU A 139 -1.04 2.48 3.12
CA LEU A 139 -0.63 2.34 1.73
C LEU A 139 -1.69 2.89 0.76
N ILE A 140 -2.98 2.67 1.05
CA ILE A 140 -4.10 3.15 0.22
C ILE A 140 -4.11 4.67 0.11
N ASP A 141 -3.83 5.36 1.22
CA ASP A 141 -3.69 6.81 1.25
C ASP A 141 -2.50 7.30 0.40
N ARG A 142 -1.35 6.61 0.49
CA ARG A 142 -0.20 6.92 -0.38
C ARG A 142 -0.53 6.71 -1.84
N TRP A 143 -1.25 5.64 -2.16
CA TRP A 143 -1.65 5.33 -3.53
C TRP A 143 -2.52 6.46 -4.11
N VAL A 144 -3.51 6.93 -3.36
CA VAL A 144 -4.35 8.08 -3.73
C VAL A 144 -3.49 9.33 -3.98
N LEU A 145 -2.61 9.68 -3.04
CA LEU A 145 -1.76 10.87 -3.17
C LEU A 145 -0.79 10.77 -4.34
N MET A 146 -0.28 9.57 -4.63
CA MET A 146 0.59 9.34 -5.78
C MET A 146 -0.14 9.66 -7.08
N LYS A 147 -1.37 9.15 -7.24
CA LYS A 147 -2.21 9.43 -8.42
C LYS A 147 -2.54 10.92 -8.57
N LEU A 148 -2.96 11.57 -7.48
CA LEU A 148 -3.27 13.00 -7.49
C LEU A 148 -2.06 13.86 -7.84
N ASN A 149 -0.85 13.35 -7.59
CA ASN A 149 0.40 14.01 -7.94
C ASN A 149 0.92 13.65 -9.34
N GLY A 150 0.15 12.91 -10.14
CA GLY A 150 0.49 12.53 -11.52
C GLY A 150 1.45 11.35 -11.63
N MET A 151 1.61 10.55 -10.58
CA MET A 151 2.43 9.35 -10.60
C MET A 151 1.57 8.10 -10.78
N GLU A 152 2.18 7.07 -11.38
CA GLU A 152 1.57 5.76 -11.52
C GLU A 152 2.09 4.84 -10.39
N PRO A 153 1.27 4.48 -9.38
CA PRO A 153 1.78 3.81 -8.18
C PRO A 153 2.37 2.42 -8.43
N ARG A 154 1.90 1.67 -9.44
CA ARG A 154 2.39 0.31 -9.70
C ARG A 154 3.86 0.34 -10.10
N SER A 155 4.26 1.24 -10.98
CA SER A 155 5.63 1.43 -11.46
C SER A 155 6.56 1.96 -10.37
N VAL A 156 6.03 2.68 -9.39
CA VAL A 156 6.78 3.11 -8.20
C VAL A 156 7.06 1.92 -7.27
N PHE A 157 6.07 1.06 -7.04
CA PHE A 157 6.18 -0.02 -6.05
C PHE A 157 6.71 -1.34 -6.61
N VAL A 158 6.47 -1.62 -7.88
CA VAL A 158 6.81 -2.86 -8.57
C VAL A 158 7.70 -2.54 -9.75
N VAL A 159 8.96 -2.96 -9.67
CA VAL A 159 9.92 -2.82 -10.77
C VAL A 159 10.41 -4.19 -11.22
N ARG A 160 10.98 -4.26 -12.43
CA ARG A 160 11.72 -5.45 -12.84
C ARG A 160 12.95 -5.60 -11.95
N SER A 161 13.19 -6.81 -11.47
CA SER A 161 14.43 -7.09 -10.74
C SER A 161 15.57 -7.13 -11.75
N GLU A 162 16.50 -6.19 -11.63
CA GLU A 162 17.81 -6.31 -12.26
C GLU A 162 18.48 -7.52 -11.60
N ARG A 163 18.84 -8.52 -12.40
CA ARG A 163 19.68 -9.62 -11.92
C ARG A 163 21.09 -9.06 -11.83
N GLU A 164 21.65 -9.01 -10.62
CA GLU A 164 23.10 -9.07 -10.43
C GLU A 164 23.56 -10.54 -10.51
#